data_AF-A0A267T2X1-F1
#
_entry.id   AF-A0A267T2X1-F1
#
_cell.length_a   1.000
_cell.length_b   1.000
_cell.length_c   1.000
_cell.angle_alpha   90.00
_cell.angle_beta   90.00
_cell.angle_gamma   90.00
#
_symmetry.space_group_name_H-M   'P 1'
#
loop_
_entity.id
_entity.type
_entity.pdbx_description
1 polymer ?
#
loop_
_entity_poly.entity_id
_entity_poly.type
_entity_poly.pdbx_seq_one_letter_code
_entity_poly.pdbx_strand_id
1 'polypeptide(L)'
;MKNPNFFRQHFDKLDKKDEFIPLLKQFIDKSISEQYSLETETDEDKISYSQFYEKFVEGVFLNNAENVFKYCQSPIEKTFLNSFMLLFLRNRMPCLFITHPFNDTENEIEYFRGYYKSIDNFIESYKKATGDNEFTFFEEKLQAKQKEREVTEGQVEDILMYHHLTKKFKFDSYHITPQAFFPNYKVDNKAIRADFYIWVPNDPSVKIIVECDGFQFHNSKTSFINDKKRDRLFQLNGYRVVRYSGSEIWQDPAKVSSDLFDILEVLDEDKEQKRIT
;
A
#
# COMPACT_ATOMS: atom_id res chain seq x y z
N MET A 1 -18.82 -13.17 1.22
CA MET A 1 -18.98 -13.14 -0.24
C MET A 1 -18.14 -14.26 -0.81
N LYS A 2 -18.71 -15.46 -0.94
CA LYS A 2 -18.05 -16.60 -1.61
C LYS A 2 -18.48 -16.74 -3.07
N ASN A 3 -19.25 -15.80 -3.60
CA ASN A 3 -19.70 -15.84 -4.98
C ASN A 3 -18.62 -15.21 -5.88
N PRO A 4 -17.87 -16.01 -6.66
CA PRO A 4 -16.85 -15.49 -7.58
C PRO A 4 -17.44 -14.55 -8.64
N ASN A 5 -18.76 -14.61 -8.89
CA ASN A 5 -19.43 -13.73 -9.85
C ASN A 5 -19.74 -12.32 -9.33
N PHE A 6 -19.52 -12.03 -8.04
CA PHE A 6 -19.88 -10.72 -7.48
C PHE A 6 -19.13 -9.57 -8.16
N PHE A 7 -17.82 -9.70 -8.33
CA PHE A 7 -17.01 -8.68 -9.00
C PHE A 7 -17.36 -8.53 -10.47
N ARG A 8 -17.68 -9.65 -11.13
CA ARG A 8 -18.12 -9.64 -12.53
C ARG A 8 -19.43 -8.87 -12.75
N GLN A 9 -20.32 -8.86 -11.74
CA GLN A 9 -21.59 -8.12 -11.79
C GLN A 9 -21.46 -6.61 -11.50
N HIS A 10 -20.31 -6.19 -10.99
CA HIS A 10 -20.05 -4.79 -10.64
C HIS A 10 -18.83 -4.21 -11.35
N PHE A 11 -18.36 -4.94 -12.36
CA PHE A 11 -17.21 -4.62 -13.17
C PHE A 11 -17.30 -3.21 -13.76
N ASP A 12 -18.46 -2.87 -14.31
CA ASP A 12 -18.81 -1.60 -14.97
C ASP A 12 -18.81 -0.38 -14.04
N LYS A 13 -18.68 -0.62 -12.73
CA LYS A 13 -18.62 0.40 -11.69
C LYS A 13 -17.19 0.74 -11.26
N LEU A 14 -16.21 -0.13 -11.55
CA LEU A 14 -14.89 -0.05 -10.92
C LEU A 14 -14.04 1.12 -11.44
N ASP A 15 -14.29 1.64 -12.64
CA ASP A 15 -13.53 2.76 -13.23
C ASP A 15 -14.25 4.11 -13.13
N LYS A 16 -15.43 4.15 -12.52
CA LYS A 16 -16.24 5.36 -12.34
C LYS A 16 -16.41 5.68 -10.86
N LYS A 17 -15.93 6.85 -10.45
CA LYS A 17 -15.89 7.26 -9.05
C LYS A 17 -17.27 7.22 -8.37
N ASP A 18 -18.29 7.78 -9.01
CA ASP A 18 -19.64 7.90 -8.43
C ASP A 18 -20.34 6.54 -8.28
N GLU A 19 -19.92 5.53 -9.03
CA GLU A 19 -20.43 4.16 -8.93
C GLU A 19 -19.58 3.29 -7.98
N PHE A 20 -18.25 3.49 -7.97
CA PHE A 20 -17.32 2.74 -7.13
C PHE A 20 -17.41 3.11 -5.65
N ILE A 21 -17.48 4.39 -5.29
CA ILE A 21 -17.46 4.81 -3.88
C ILE A 21 -18.62 4.18 -3.08
N PRO A 22 -19.87 4.15 -3.57
CA PRO A 22 -20.95 3.42 -2.88
C PRO A 22 -20.67 1.92 -2.73
N LEU A 23 -20.08 1.27 -3.74
CA LEU A 23 -19.70 -0.14 -3.68
C LEU A 23 -18.61 -0.37 -2.63
N LEU A 24 -17.59 0.48 -2.60
CA LEU A 24 -16.51 0.43 -1.61
C LEU A 24 -17.04 0.55 -0.18
N LYS A 25 -17.96 1.49 0.06
CA LYS A 25 -18.61 1.66 1.37
C LYS A 25 -19.31 0.38 1.84
N GLN A 26 -20.01 -0.33 0.94
CA GLN A 26 -20.63 -1.61 1.30
C GLN A 26 -19.60 -2.67 1.75
N PHE A 27 -18.39 -2.67 1.18
CA PHE A 27 -17.31 -3.57 1.62
C PHE A 27 -16.72 -3.13 2.95
N ILE A 28 -16.53 -1.82 3.15
CA ILE A 28 -16.04 -1.23 4.40
C ILE A 28 -17.01 -1.57 5.54
N ASP A 29 -18.30 -1.22 5.40
CA ASP A 29 -19.35 -1.48 6.40
C ASP A 29 -19.41 -2.95 6.79
N LYS A 30 -19.30 -3.82 5.79
CA LYS A 30 -19.28 -5.26 6.00
C LYS A 30 -18.04 -5.71 6.77
N SER A 31 -16.85 -5.26 6.37
CA SER A 31 -15.59 -5.60 7.04
C SER A 31 -15.61 -5.16 8.51
N ILE A 32 -16.18 -3.98 8.76
CA ILE A 32 -16.39 -3.42 10.10
C ILE A 32 -17.35 -4.29 10.90
N SER A 33 -18.52 -4.62 10.35
CA SER A 33 -19.49 -5.49 11.01
C SER A 33 -18.91 -6.87 11.37
N GLU A 34 -18.13 -7.46 10.46
CA GLU A 34 -17.40 -8.71 10.72
C GLU A 34 -16.32 -8.54 11.80
N GLN A 35 -15.73 -7.35 11.96
CA GLN A 35 -14.79 -7.03 13.05
C GLN A 35 -15.48 -6.93 14.40
N TYR A 36 -16.57 -6.16 14.51
CA TYR A 36 -17.35 -6.07 15.74
C TYR A 36 -17.89 -7.44 16.19
N SER A 37 -18.24 -8.33 15.25
CA SER A 37 -18.74 -9.67 15.59
C SER A 37 -17.71 -10.60 16.25
N LEU A 38 -16.41 -10.28 16.14
CA LEU A 38 -15.33 -11.06 16.75
C LEU A 38 -14.91 -10.52 18.12
N GLU A 39 -15.30 -9.29 18.47
CA GLU A 39 -14.92 -8.67 19.73
C GLU A 39 -15.83 -9.17 20.85
N THR A 40 -15.26 -9.97 21.77
CA THR A 40 -16.02 -10.67 22.82
C THR A 40 -16.09 -9.91 24.14
N GLU A 41 -15.23 -8.90 24.34
CA GLU A 41 -15.14 -8.11 25.57
C GLU A 41 -14.88 -6.64 25.23
N THR A 42 -15.64 -5.73 25.85
CA THR A 42 -15.46 -4.28 25.72
C THR A 42 -15.15 -3.71 27.10
N ASP A 43 -13.97 -3.09 27.24
CA ASP A 43 -13.63 -2.24 28.38
C ASP A 43 -14.26 -0.86 28.13
N GLU A 44 -15.23 -0.44 28.95
CA GLU A 44 -15.98 0.81 28.74
C GLU A 44 -15.08 2.06 28.75
N ASP A 45 -13.89 1.97 29.38
CA ASP A 45 -12.95 3.09 29.52
C ASP A 45 -11.88 3.14 28.41
N LYS A 46 -11.92 2.23 27.43
CA LYS A 46 -10.94 2.18 26.32
C LYS A 46 -11.60 2.11 24.95
N ILE A 47 -10.95 2.74 23.97
CA ILE A 47 -11.32 2.54 22.56
C ILE A 47 -11.16 1.06 22.23
N SER A 48 -12.24 0.42 21.80
CA SER A 48 -12.21 -0.97 21.38
C SER A 48 -11.40 -1.12 20.10
N TYR A 49 -10.84 -2.31 19.84
CA TYR A 49 -10.10 -2.52 18.60
C TYR A 49 -11.01 -2.34 17.37
N SER A 50 -12.28 -2.74 17.48
CA SER A 50 -13.26 -2.54 16.39
C SER A 50 -13.55 -1.07 16.12
N GLN A 51 -13.62 -0.23 17.15
CA GLN A 51 -13.78 1.22 16.98
C GLN A 51 -12.57 1.86 16.27
N PHE A 52 -11.36 1.46 16.65
CA PHE A 52 -10.14 1.87 15.92
C PHE A 52 -10.18 1.38 14.47
N TYR A 53 -10.46 0.10 14.26
CA TYR A 53 -10.51 -0.54 12.95
C TYR A 53 -11.52 0.14 12.03
N GLU A 54 -12.70 0.49 12.54
CA GLU A 54 -13.72 1.25 11.82
C GLU A 54 -13.16 2.55 11.24
N LYS A 55 -12.60 3.40 12.10
CA LYS A 55 -12.04 4.69 11.67
C LYS A 55 -10.85 4.52 10.73
N PHE A 56 -10.00 3.55 11.01
CA PHE A 56 -8.83 3.27 10.19
C PHE A 56 -9.20 2.79 8.79
N VAL A 57 -10.03 1.76 8.68
CA VAL A 57 -10.43 1.17 7.39
C VAL A 57 -11.22 2.16 6.55
N GLU A 58 -12.17 2.87 7.16
CA GLU A 58 -12.94 3.89 6.45
C GLU A 58 -12.02 4.99 5.88
N GLY A 59 -11.17 5.58 6.73
CA GLY A 59 -10.27 6.65 6.32
C GLY A 59 -9.27 6.22 5.25
N VAL A 60 -8.61 5.08 5.45
CA VAL A 60 -7.58 4.58 4.52
C VAL A 60 -8.17 4.22 3.17
N PHE A 61 -9.26 3.44 3.12
CA PHE A 61 -9.77 2.96 1.84
C PHE A 61 -10.50 4.04 1.04
N LEU A 62 -11.17 4.99 1.70
CA LEU A 62 -11.74 6.15 1.00
C LEU A 62 -10.63 7.04 0.42
N ASN A 63 -9.56 7.30 1.19
CA ASN A 63 -8.40 8.06 0.69
C ASN A 63 -7.68 7.31 -0.45
N ASN A 64 -7.55 5.99 -0.35
CA ASN A 64 -7.00 5.17 -1.44
C ASN A 64 -7.83 5.31 -2.71
N ALA A 65 -9.17 5.24 -2.62
CA ALA A 65 -10.04 5.41 -3.77
C ALA A 65 -9.86 6.80 -4.42
N GLU A 66 -9.78 7.85 -3.60
CA GLU A 66 -9.48 9.21 -4.08
C GLU A 66 -8.16 9.25 -4.86
N ASN A 67 -7.11 8.63 -4.34
CA ASN A 67 -5.81 8.55 -5.00
C ASN A 67 -5.87 7.75 -6.31
N VAL A 68 -6.61 6.64 -6.36
CA VAL A 68 -6.82 5.87 -7.60
C VAL A 68 -7.43 6.75 -8.68
N PHE A 69 -8.54 7.42 -8.37
CA PHE A 69 -9.24 8.26 -9.35
C PHE A 69 -8.45 9.51 -9.75
N LYS A 70 -7.60 10.01 -8.85
CA LYS A 70 -6.75 11.18 -9.10
C LYS A 70 -5.52 10.87 -9.94
N TYR A 71 -4.88 9.71 -9.73
CA TYR A 71 -3.53 9.45 -10.26
C TYR A 71 -3.45 8.38 -11.33
N CYS A 72 -4.42 7.45 -11.41
CA CYS A 72 -4.45 6.46 -12.50
C CYS A 72 -4.88 7.12 -13.82
N GLN A 73 -4.18 6.79 -14.90
CA GLN A 73 -4.34 7.46 -16.20
C GLN A 73 -5.36 6.78 -17.10
N SER A 74 -5.63 5.50 -16.88
CA SER A 74 -6.54 4.72 -17.72
C SER A 74 -7.68 4.06 -16.92
N PRO A 75 -8.79 3.71 -17.59
CA PRO A 75 -9.84 2.90 -16.99
C PRO A 75 -9.33 1.55 -16.48
N ILE A 76 -8.43 0.88 -17.20
CA ILE A 76 -7.90 -0.43 -16.79
C ILE A 76 -7.08 -0.36 -15.50
N GLU A 77 -6.26 0.68 -15.32
CA GLU A 77 -5.54 0.93 -14.07
C GLU A 77 -6.50 1.11 -12.89
N LYS A 78 -7.56 1.91 -13.09
CA LYS A 78 -8.58 2.15 -12.06
C LYS A 78 -9.32 0.87 -11.71
N THR A 79 -9.80 0.14 -12.71
CA THR A 79 -10.47 -1.17 -12.53
C THR A 79 -9.58 -2.14 -11.76
N PHE A 80 -8.30 -2.23 -12.13
CA PHE A 80 -7.33 -3.10 -11.47
C PHE A 80 -7.16 -2.74 -9.99
N LEU A 81 -6.78 -1.50 -9.66
CA LEU A 81 -6.51 -1.11 -8.27
C LEU A 81 -7.77 -1.12 -7.40
N ASN A 82 -8.92 -0.69 -7.94
CA ASN A 82 -10.17 -0.71 -7.21
C ASN A 82 -10.63 -2.14 -6.92
N SER A 83 -10.46 -3.07 -7.86
CA SER A 83 -10.69 -4.50 -7.60
C SER A 83 -9.73 -5.04 -6.54
N PHE A 84 -8.45 -4.67 -6.60
CA PHE A 84 -7.43 -5.10 -5.65
C PHE A 84 -7.73 -4.60 -4.22
N MET A 85 -8.16 -3.35 -4.07
CA MET A 85 -8.60 -2.80 -2.78
C MET A 85 -9.78 -3.58 -2.18
N LEU A 86 -10.80 -3.89 -2.99
CA LEU A 86 -11.94 -4.67 -2.52
C LEU A 86 -11.53 -6.09 -2.09
N LEU A 87 -10.51 -6.67 -2.72
CA LEU A 87 -9.93 -7.95 -2.32
C LEU A 87 -9.24 -7.85 -0.95
N PHE A 88 -8.47 -6.79 -0.69
CA PHE A 88 -7.86 -6.53 0.63
C PHE A 88 -8.91 -6.42 1.74
N LEU A 89 -10.00 -5.66 1.52
CA LEU A 89 -11.11 -5.58 2.46
C LEU A 89 -11.77 -6.95 2.68
N ARG A 90 -12.01 -7.70 1.61
CA ARG A 90 -12.59 -9.06 1.70
C ARG A 90 -11.72 -10.01 2.52
N ASN A 91 -10.40 -9.91 2.40
CA ASN A 91 -9.44 -10.73 3.16
C ASN A 91 -9.09 -10.12 4.52
N ARG A 92 -9.78 -9.03 4.93
CA ARG A 92 -9.58 -8.32 6.20
C ARG A 92 -8.13 -7.90 6.42
N MET A 93 -7.46 -7.50 5.35
CA MET A 93 -6.14 -6.87 5.36
C MET A 93 -6.32 -5.37 5.21
N PRO A 94 -6.49 -4.61 6.31
CA PRO A 94 -6.79 -3.18 6.23
C PRO A 94 -5.57 -2.34 5.81
N CYS A 95 -4.41 -2.99 5.69
CA CYS A 95 -3.09 -2.39 5.56
C CYS A 95 -2.64 -2.28 4.10
N LEU A 96 -3.36 -1.49 3.30
CA LEU A 96 -2.97 -1.15 1.93
C LEU A 96 -2.97 0.37 1.78
N PHE A 97 -1.90 0.95 1.24
CA PHE A 97 -1.80 2.39 1.01
C PHE A 97 -1.56 2.68 -0.45
N ILE A 98 -2.32 3.60 -1.02
CA ILE A 98 -2.09 4.12 -2.36
C ILE A 98 -1.50 5.51 -2.21
N THR A 99 -0.26 5.70 -2.67
CA THR A 99 0.46 6.97 -2.54
C THR A 99 0.16 7.89 -3.72
N HIS A 100 0.65 9.12 -3.65
CA HIS A 100 0.79 9.96 -4.83
C HIS A 100 2.00 9.50 -5.66
N PRO A 101 2.05 9.79 -6.97
CA PRO A 101 3.22 9.56 -7.81
C PRO A 101 4.41 10.40 -7.33
N PHE A 102 5.61 9.82 -7.41
CA PHE A 102 6.85 10.48 -7.04
C PHE A 102 7.58 11.03 -8.28
N ASN A 103 8.28 12.16 -8.12
CA ASN A 103 9.17 12.70 -9.16
C ASN A 103 10.47 11.90 -9.30
N ASP A 104 10.85 11.18 -8.26
CA ASP A 104 11.93 10.18 -8.29
C ASP A 104 11.55 9.09 -7.29
N THR A 105 11.01 7.99 -7.81
CA THR A 105 10.45 6.92 -6.97
C THR A 105 11.49 6.30 -6.04
N GLU A 106 12.73 6.12 -6.50
CA GLU A 106 13.76 5.51 -5.67
C GLU A 106 14.18 6.45 -4.54
N ASN A 107 14.45 7.71 -4.87
CA ASN A 107 14.89 8.70 -3.89
C ASN A 107 13.82 8.97 -2.83
N GLU A 108 12.54 9.11 -3.23
CA GLU A 108 11.44 9.34 -2.28
C GLU A 108 11.26 8.16 -1.32
N ILE A 109 11.38 6.92 -1.81
CA ILE A 109 11.24 5.73 -0.97
C ILE A 109 12.46 5.54 -0.07
N GLU A 110 13.66 5.84 -0.55
CA GLU A 110 14.86 5.83 0.29
C GLU A 110 14.77 6.90 1.39
N TYR A 111 14.28 8.10 1.06
CA TYR A 111 13.99 9.14 2.04
C TYR A 111 12.97 8.66 3.08
N PHE A 112 11.85 8.07 2.63
CA PHE A 112 10.81 7.53 3.51
C PHE A 112 11.37 6.45 4.47
N ARG A 113 12.22 5.55 3.96
CA ARG A 113 12.90 4.50 4.75
C ARG A 113 13.90 5.07 5.74
N GLY A 114 14.68 6.07 5.33
CA GLY A 114 15.62 6.77 6.20
C GLY A 114 14.91 7.46 7.35
N TYR A 115 13.80 8.15 7.05
CA TYR A 115 12.94 8.78 8.04
C TYR A 115 12.41 7.76 9.06
N TYR A 116 11.87 6.65 8.59
CA TYR A 116 11.38 5.56 9.44
C TYR A 116 12.46 5.00 10.36
N LYS A 117 13.64 4.69 9.81
CA LYS A 117 14.78 4.20 10.59
C LYS A 117 15.19 5.18 11.69
N SER A 118 15.06 6.49 11.45
CA SER A 118 15.32 7.50 12.46
C SER A 118 14.32 7.44 13.62
N ILE A 119 13.03 7.20 13.34
CA ILE A 119 11.99 7.04 14.37
C ILE A 119 12.21 5.75 15.17
N ASP A 120 12.52 4.64 14.51
CA ASP A 120 12.83 3.37 15.18
C ASP A 120 14.04 3.51 16.12
N ASN A 121 15.12 4.13 15.64
CA ASN A 121 16.31 4.40 16.46
C ASN A 121 15.99 5.31 17.65
N PHE A 122 15.11 6.30 17.47
CA PHE A 122 14.66 7.19 18.53
C PHE A 122 13.92 6.40 19.63
N ILE A 123 12.97 5.55 19.23
CA ILE A 123 12.18 4.72 20.14
C ILE A 123 13.07 3.74 20.91
N GLU A 124 13.99 3.05 20.24
CA GLU A 124 14.89 2.11 20.91
C GLU A 124 15.87 2.83 21.84
N SER A 125 16.34 4.02 21.46
CA SER A 125 17.17 4.86 22.33
C SER A 125 16.40 5.33 23.56
N TYR A 126 15.13 5.70 23.41
CA TYR A 126 14.24 6.05 24.51
C TYR A 126 14.11 4.89 25.49
N LYS A 127 13.67 3.70 25.04
CA LYS A 127 13.49 2.52 25.88
C LYS A 127 14.76 2.17 26.64
N LYS A 128 15.91 2.21 25.97
CA LYS A 128 17.21 1.92 26.59
C LYS A 128 17.59 2.95 27.67
N ALA A 129 17.29 4.23 27.45
CA ALA A 129 17.65 5.30 28.37
C ALA A 129 16.72 5.38 29.60
N THR A 130 15.44 5.06 29.44
CA THR A 130 14.43 5.21 30.49
C THR A 130 14.04 3.90 31.17
N GLY A 131 14.23 2.76 30.49
CA GLY A 131 13.63 1.48 30.89
C GLY A 131 12.11 1.41 30.69
N ASP A 132 11.50 2.45 30.11
CA ASP A 132 10.05 2.56 29.92
C ASP A 132 9.63 1.88 28.62
N ASN A 133 9.43 0.56 28.70
CA ASN A 133 9.00 -0.25 27.55
C ASN A 133 7.51 -0.11 27.24
N GLU A 134 6.71 0.34 28.22
CA GLU A 134 5.27 0.59 28.09
C GLU A 134 4.97 2.02 27.67
N PHE A 135 6.01 2.85 27.48
CA PHE A 135 5.91 4.23 27.01
C PHE A 135 5.04 5.14 27.91
N THR A 136 4.99 4.83 29.20
CA THR A 136 4.19 5.55 30.21
C THR A 136 4.51 7.05 30.26
N PHE A 137 5.76 7.42 30.05
CA PHE A 137 6.25 8.80 30.10
C PHE A 137 6.71 9.30 28.72
N PHE A 138 6.30 8.63 27.64
CA PHE A 138 6.86 8.89 26.31
C PHE A 138 6.44 10.25 25.77
N GLU A 139 5.16 10.61 25.87
CA GLU A 139 4.64 11.91 25.44
C GLU A 139 5.33 13.07 26.16
N GLU A 140 5.43 13.00 27.49
CA GLU A 140 6.08 14.04 28.30
C GLU A 140 7.54 14.25 27.89
N LYS A 141 8.26 13.15 27.64
CA LYS A 141 9.67 13.17 27.20
C LYS A 141 9.83 13.69 25.78
N LEU A 142 8.90 13.36 24.89
CA LEU A 142 8.90 13.85 23.52
C LEU A 142 8.62 15.36 23.48
N GLN A 143 7.67 15.84 24.27
CA GLN A 143 7.40 17.28 24.44
C GLN A 143 8.59 18.03 25.05
N ALA A 144 9.33 17.42 25.99
CA ALA A 144 10.55 18.01 26.54
C ALA A 144 11.63 18.19 25.46
N LYS A 145 11.88 17.16 24.64
CA LYS A 145 12.82 17.23 23.50
C LYS A 145 12.40 18.23 22.42
N GLN A 146 11.10 18.39 22.20
CA GLN A 146 10.57 19.43 21.30
C GLN A 146 10.90 20.84 21.83
N LYS A 147 10.72 21.07 23.14
CA LYS A 147 11.11 22.34 23.78
C LYS A 147 12.61 22.61 23.67
N GLU A 148 13.43 21.56 23.69
CA GLU A 148 14.89 21.60 23.48
C GLU A 148 15.29 21.73 22.00
N ARG A 149 14.31 21.70 21.07
CA ARG A 149 14.50 21.76 19.60
C ARG A 149 15.29 20.58 19.03
N GLU A 150 15.34 19.45 19.72
CA GLU A 150 15.93 18.20 19.19
C GLU A 150 15.02 17.51 18.18
N VAL A 151 13.70 17.75 18.28
CA VAL A 151 12.67 17.26 17.36
C VAL A 151 11.72 18.38 16.97
N THR A 152 11.23 18.36 15.73
CA THR A 152 10.22 19.31 15.23
C THR A 152 8.81 18.89 15.63
N GLU A 153 7.84 19.82 15.57
CA GLU A 153 6.43 19.52 15.83
C GLU A 153 5.87 18.41 14.93
N GLY A 154 6.20 18.43 13.63
CA GLY A 154 5.82 17.35 12.71
C GLY A 154 6.45 16.00 13.08
N GLN A 155 7.71 16.00 13.57
CA GLN A 155 8.34 14.78 14.08
C GLN A 155 7.64 14.27 15.35
N VAL A 156 7.16 15.16 16.23
CA VAL A 156 6.40 14.75 17.42
C VAL A 156 5.10 14.04 17.03
N GLU A 157 4.29 14.63 16.14
CA GLU A 157 3.07 13.98 15.64
C GLU A 157 3.37 12.63 14.99
N ASP A 158 4.39 12.57 14.12
CA ASP A 158 4.76 11.34 13.45
C ASP A 158 5.25 10.27 14.44
N ILE A 159 6.01 10.64 15.47
CA ILE A 159 6.51 9.72 16.51
C ILE A 159 5.37 9.20 17.40
N LEU A 160 4.38 10.04 17.75
CA LEU A 160 3.22 9.59 18.52
C LEU A 160 2.31 8.68 17.67
N MET A 161 2.08 9.05 16.41
CA MET A 161 1.38 8.21 15.45
C MET A 161 2.15 6.89 15.19
N TYR A 162 3.47 6.93 15.19
CA TYR A 162 4.36 5.76 15.16
C TYR A 162 4.15 4.83 16.34
N HIS A 163 4.27 5.39 17.54
CA HIS A 163 4.21 4.67 18.78
C HIS A 163 2.86 3.96 18.96
N HIS A 164 1.76 4.66 18.69
CA HIS A 164 0.44 4.11 18.98
C HIS A 164 -0.09 3.18 17.90
N LEU A 165 0.23 3.42 16.61
CA LEU A 165 -0.57 2.83 15.53
C LEU A 165 0.23 2.38 14.31
N THR A 166 1.31 3.05 13.91
CA THR A 166 1.73 2.94 12.50
C THR A 166 2.79 1.91 12.15
N LYS A 167 3.54 1.31 13.10
CA LYS A 167 4.51 0.25 12.76
C LYS A 167 3.84 -0.91 12.01
N LYS A 168 2.88 -1.58 12.65
CA LYS A 168 2.15 -2.70 12.03
C LYS A 168 1.16 -2.25 10.95
N PHE A 169 0.51 -1.10 11.13
CA PHE A 169 -0.58 -0.69 10.23
C PHE A 169 -0.13 0.07 9.00
N LYS A 170 1.05 0.71 9.00
CA LYS A 170 1.54 1.53 7.88
C LYS A 170 2.89 1.09 7.37
N PHE A 171 3.84 0.74 8.23
CA PHE A 171 5.23 0.55 7.82
C PHE A 171 5.58 -0.88 7.42
N ASP A 172 4.91 -1.87 8.02
CA ASP A 172 4.96 -3.27 7.60
C ASP A 172 3.90 -3.59 6.52
N SER A 173 3.21 -2.57 6.02
CA SER A 173 2.08 -2.68 5.09
C SER A 173 2.52 -2.51 3.63
N TYR A 174 1.69 -2.98 2.70
CA TYR A 174 1.90 -2.74 1.28
C TYR A 174 1.54 -1.30 0.89
N HIS A 175 2.44 -0.66 0.16
CA HIS A 175 2.24 0.64 -0.49
C HIS A 175 2.26 0.44 -1.99
N ILE A 176 1.35 1.12 -2.70
CA ILE A 176 1.29 1.15 -4.15
C ILE A 176 1.43 2.59 -4.60
N THR A 177 2.46 2.85 -5.39
CA THR A 177 2.68 4.14 -6.03
C THR A 177 2.22 4.06 -7.48
N PRO A 178 1.09 4.70 -7.85
CA PRO A 178 0.69 4.80 -9.23
C PRO A 178 1.62 5.73 -10.01
N GLN A 179 1.77 5.46 -11.30
CA GLN A 179 2.55 6.27 -12.24
C GLN A 179 3.99 6.50 -11.74
N ALA A 180 4.58 5.47 -11.15
CA ALA A 180 5.90 5.49 -10.52
C ALA A 180 7.00 5.83 -11.54
N PHE A 181 7.66 6.97 -11.36
CA PHE A 181 8.67 7.48 -12.27
C PHE A 181 10.09 7.15 -11.78
N PHE A 182 10.91 6.59 -12.68
CA PHE A 182 12.27 6.12 -12.43
C PHE A 182 13.25 6.89 -13.33
N PRO A 183 13.70 8.09 -12.93
CA PRO A 183 14.51 8.97 -13.79
C PRO A 183 15.87 8.37 -14.20
N ASN A 184 16.42 7.49 -13.36
CA ASN A 184 17.71 6.84 -13.58
C ASN A 184 17.61 5.60 -14.49
N TYR A 185 16.40 5.10 -14.75
CA TYR A 185 16.16 3.89 -15.51
C TYR A 185 15.78 4.29 -16.92
N LYS A 186 16.74 4.16 -17.85
CA LYS A 186 16.58 4.66 -19.22
C LYS A 186 16.60 3.56 -20.26
N VAL A 187 15.62 3.57 -21.15
CA VAL A 187 15.60 2.80 -22.39
C VAL A 187 15.62 3.78 -23.54
N ASP A 188 16.62 3.66 -24.43
CA ASP A 188 16.82 4.56 -25.57
C ASP A 188 16.80 6.05 -25.15
N ASN A 189 17.53 6.39 -24.08
CA ASN A 189 17.63 7.71 -23.44
C ASN A 189 16.33 8.29 -22.82
N LYS A 190 15.25 7.50 -22.75
CA LYS A 190 14.01 7.91 -22.10
C LYS A 190 13.88 7.25 -20.74
N ALA A 191 13.62 8.05 -19.71
CA ALA A 191 13.31 7.56 -18.38
C ALA A 191 12.01 6.75 -18.39
N ILE A 192 11.93 5.76 -17.51
CA ILE A 192 10.80 4.85 -17.41
C ILE A 192 9.78 5.36 -16.40
N ARG A 193 8.51 5.19 -16.73
CA ARG A 193 7.39 5.26 -15.80
C ARG A 193 6.66 3.92 -15.83
N ALA A 194 6.45 3.34 -14.66
CA ALA A 194 5.64 2.15 -14.49
C ALA A 194 4.21 2.55 -14.09
N ASP A 195 3.23 1.71 -14.41
CA ASP A 195 1.84 1.96 -14.01
C ASP A 195 1.71 1.89 -12.49
N PHE A 196 2.27 0.86 -11.86
CA PHE A 196 2.33 0.75 -10.40
C PHE A 196 3.68 0.24 -9.92
N TYR A 197 4.13 0.78 -8.77
CA TYR A 197 5.21 0.20 -7.97
C TYR A 197 4.69 -0.19 -6.59
N ILE A 198 4.83 -1.47 -6.24
CA ILE A 198 4.46 -2.01 -4.94
C ILE A 198 5.72 -2.20 -4.10
N TRP A 199 5.67 -1.67 -2.88
CA TRP A 199 6.79 -1.67 -1.95
C TRP A 199 6.28 -1.74 -0.52
N VAL A 200 7.18 -2.10 0.40
CA VAL A 200 6.94 -2.03 1.84
C VAL A 200 8.01 -1.12 2.43
N PRO A 201 7.64 -0.13 3.28
CA PRO A 201 8.61 0.76 3.90
C PRO A 201 9.70 0.00 4.65
N ASN A 202 9.30 -0.90 5.56
CA ASN A 202 10.23 -1.64 6.41
C ASN A 202 10.91 -2.83 5.69
N ASP A 203 10.62 -3.05 4.41
CA ASP A 203 11.21 -4.18 3.66
C ASP A 203 11.67 -3.74 2.25
N PRO A 204 12.98 -3.47 2.08
CA PRO A 204 13.56 -3.10 0.79
C PRO A 204 13.60 -4.24 -0.24
N SER A 205 13.32 -5.49 0.16
CA SER A 205 13.25 -6.62 -0.77
C SER A 205 11.93 -6.67 -1.55
N VAL A 206 10.87 -6.04 -1.05
CA VAL A 206 9.61 -5.91 -1.79
C VAL A 206 9.77 -4.82 -2.84
N LYS A 207 10.02 -5.26 -4.08
CA LYS A 207 10.14 -4.41 -5.27
C LYS A 207 9.34 -5.00 -6.42
N ILE A 208 8.06 -4.66 -6.53
CA ILE A 208 7.19 -5.23 -7.58
C ILE A 208 6.69 -4.12 -8.50
N ILE A 209 6.96 -4.26 -9.79
CA ILE A 209 6.38 -3.43 -10.84
C ILE A 209 5.16 -4.16 -11.39
N VAL A 210 4.04 -3.45 -11.52
CA VAL A 210 2.84 -3.95 -12.19
C VAL A 210 2.55 -3.05 -13.39
N GLU A 211 2.35 -3.65 -14.56
CA GLU A 211 1.98 -2.98 -15.81
C GLU A 211 0.60 -3.46 -16.27
N CYS A 212 -0.25 -2.53 -16.65
CA CYS A 212 -1.58 -2.75 -17.21
C CYS A 212 -1.56 -2.50 -18.72
N ASP A 213 -1.30 -3.55 -19.49
CA ASP A 213 -1.05 -3.43 -20.94
C ASP A 213 -2.36 -3.21 -21.72
N GLY A 214 -2.64 -1.95 -22.09
CA GLY A 214 -3.76 -1.62 -22.96
C GLY A 214 -3.52 -2.01 -24.42
N PHE A 215 -4.43 -2.78 -25.02
CA PHE A 215 -4.33 -3.26 -26.42
C PHE A 215 -4.16 -2.13 -27.46
N GLN A 216 -4.64 -0.92 -27.18
CA GLN A 216 -4.54 0.24 -28.08
C GLN A 216 -3.10 0.77 -28.24
N PHE A 217 -2.15 0.40 -27.36
CA PHE A 217 -0.81 1.00 -27.32
C PHE A 217 0.33 0.08 -27.78
N HIS A 218 0.11 -1.23 -27.95
CA HIS A 218 1.17 -2.22 -28.22
C HIS A 218 1.09 -2.92 -29.59
N ASN A 219 0.75 -2.20 -30.66
CA ASN A 219 0.66 -2.82 -32.00
C ASN A 219 1.94 -2.70 -32.86
N SER A 220 3.02 -2.10 -32.35
CA SER A 220 4.28 -2.00 -33.09
C SER A 220 5.37 -2.92 -32.53
N LYS A 221 6.15 -3.54 -33.42
CA LYS A 221 7.33 -4.35 -33.09
C LYS A 221 8.32 -3.57 -32.20
N THR A 222 8.45 -2.26 -32.43
CA THR A 222 9.32 -1.38 -31.64
C THR A 222 8.82 -1.23 -30.20
N SER A 223 7.51 -1.07 -29.98
CA SER A 223 6.93 -1.01 -28.63
C SER A 223 7.27 -2.28 -27.83
N PHE A 224 7.01 -3.44 -28.43
CA PHE A 224 7.31 -4.75 -27.83
C PHE A 224 8.80 -4.94 -27.47
N ILE A 225 9.71 -4.49 -28.32
CA ILE A 225 11.15 -4.55 -28.03
C ILE A 225 11.49 -3.64 -26.84
N ASN A 226 10.91 -2.44 -26.79
CA ASN A 226 11.17 -1.49 -25.71
C ASN A 226 10.59 -1.96 -24.38
N ASP A 227 9.40 -2.56 -24.38
CA ASP A 227 8.80 -3.18 -23.19
C ASP A 227 9.72 -4.28 -22.62
N LYS A 228 10.25 -5.15 -23.50
CA LYS A 228 11.22 -6.17 -23.08
C LYS A 228 12.54 -5.59 -22.56
N LYS A 229 13.02 -4.48 -23.13
CA LYS A 229 14.23 -3.80 -22.61
C LYS A 229 13.95 -3.24 -21.21
N ARG A 230 12.78 -2.62 -21.01
CA ARG A 230 12.32 -2.09 -19.73
C ARG A 230 12.24 -3.18 -18.67
N ASP A 231 11.66 -4.34 -18.99
CA ASP A 231 11.59 -5.46 -18.05
C ASP A 231 12.95 -5.94 -17.60
N ARG A 232 13.84 -6.16 -18.57
CA ARG A 232 15.18 -6.65 -18.28
C ARG A 232 15.90 -5.65 -17.40
N LEU A 233 15.74 -4.34 -17.67
CA LEU A 233 16.33 -3.31 -16.83
C LEU A 233 15.79 -3.36 -15.40
N PHE A 234 14.48 -3.47 -15.22
CA PHE A 234 13.88 -3.63 -13.88
C PHE A 234 14.36 -4.92 -13.19
N GLN A 235 14.32 -6.06 -13.87
CA GLN A 235 14.76 -7.35 -13.33
C GLN A 235 16.24 -7.35 -12.93
N LEU A 236 17.11 -6.73 -13.74
CA LEU A 236 18.54 -6.59 -13.42
C LEU A 236 18.78 -5.75 -12.15
N ASN A 237 17.84 -4.88 -11.79
CA ASN A 237 17.89 -4.07 -10.57
C ASN A 237 17.06 -4.68 -9.41
N GLY A 238 16.68 -5.95 -9.53
CA GLY A 238 16.02 -6.72 -8.46
C GLY A 238 14.50 -6.48 -8.36
N TYR A 239 13.87 -5.89 -9.36
CA TYR A 239 12.42 -5.75 -9.40
C TYR A 239 11.76 -7.01 -9.98
N ARG A 240 10.67 -7.46 -9.36
CA ARG A 240 9.75 -8.42 -9.96
C ARG A 240 8.77 -7.65 -10.84
N VAL A 241 8.65 -8.02 -12.12
CA VAL A 241 7.70 -7.38 -13.04
C VAL A 241 6.53 -8.32 -13.29
N VAL A 242 5.32 -7.83 -13.07
CA VAL A 242 4.05 -8.53 -13.33
C VAL A 242 3.25 -7.73 -14.35
N ARG A 243 2.65 -8.41 -15.32
CA ARG A 243 1.89 -7.75 -16.39
C ARG A 243 0.53 -8.38 -16.54
N TYR A 244 -0.46 -7.52 -16.72
CA TYR A 244 -1.83 -7.92 -17.02
C TYR A 244 -2.30 -7.22 -18.28
N SER A 245 -2.76 -7.98 -19.26
CA SER A 245 -3.40 -7.38 -20.43
C SER A 245 -4.71 -6.71 -20.05
N GLY A 246 -5.07 -5.66 -20.78
CA GLY A 246 -6.37 -5.02 -20.62
C GLY A 246 -7.52 -6.02 -20.74
N SER A 247 -7.43 -7.00 -21.65
CA SER A 247 -8.43 -8.06 -21.77
C SER A 247 -8.57 -8.92 -20.52
N GLU A 248 -7.46 -9.28 -19.86
CA GLU A 248 -7.53 -10.03 -18.59
C GLU A 248 -8.20 -9.20 -17.50
N ILE A 249 -7.85 -7.91 -17.40
CA ILE A 249 -8.45 -6.99 -16.43
C ILE A 249 -9.94 -6.79 -16.69
N TRP A 250 -10.36 -6.56 -17.95
CA TRP A 250 -11.77 -6.38 -18.30
C TRP A 250 -12.60 -7.66 -18.13
N GLN A 251 -12.02 -8.81 -18.45
CA GLN A 251 -12.73 -10.09 -18.39
C GLN A 251 -12.98 -10.53 -16.95
N ASP A 252 -11.99 -10.41 -16.08
CA ASP A 252 -12.06 -10.86 -14.69
C ASP A 252 -11.06 -10.11 -13.79
N PRO A 253 -11.39 -8.88 -13.34
CA PRO A 253 -10.46 -8.09 -12.53
C PRO A 253 -10.21 -8.72 -11.16
N ALA A 254 -11.18 -9.49 -10.64
CA ALA A 254 -11.04 -10.18 -9.36
C ALA A 254 -10.00 -11.29 -9.44
N LYS A 255 -9.99 -12.07 -10.54
CA LYS A 255 -8.97 -13.08 -10.79
C LYS A 255 -7.57 -12.46 -10.89
N VAL A 256 -7.43 -11.38 -11.67
CA VAL A 256 -6.16 -10.67 -11.81
C VAL A 256 -5.68 -10.06 -10.48
N SER A 257 -6.62 -9.54 -9.67
CA SER A 257 -6.32 -9.06 -8.32
C SER A 257 -5.88 -10.21 -7.40
N SER A 258 -6.52 -11.39 -7.51
CA SER A 258 -6.15 -12.59 -6.75
C SER A 258 -4.76 -13.07 -7.12
N ASP A 259 -4.39 -13.08 -8.41
CA ASP A 259 -3.05 -13.47 -8.86
C ASP A 259 -1.97 -12.58 -8.23
N LEU A 260 -2.17 -11.25 -8.24
CA LEU A 260 -1.26 -10.35 -7.54
C LEU A 260 -1.24 -10.59 -6.03
N PHE A 261 -2.39 -10.85 -5.42
CA PHE A 261 -2.49 -11.11 -3.99
C PHE A 261 -1.73 -12.37 -3.58
N ASP A 262 -1.88 -13.47 -4.32
CA ASP A 262 -1.16 -14.73 -4.10
C ASP A 262 0.36 -14.51 -4.22
N ILE A 263 0.80 -13.65 -5.15
CA ILE A 263 2.21 -13.23 -5.26
C ILE A 263 2.71 -12.54 -3.98
N LEU A 264 1.87 -11.69 -3.36
CA LEU A 264 2.22 -11.01 -2.11
C LEU A 264 2.25 -11.98 -0.92
N GLU A 265 1.29 -12.91 -0.83
CA GLU A 265 1.25 -13.91 0.24
C GLU A 265 2.49 -14.80 0.25
N VAL A 266 2.93 -15.29 -0.91
CA VAL A 266 4.16 -16.08 -1.02
C VAL A 266 5.38 -15.29 -0.53
N LEU A 267 5.44 -13.98 -0.80
CA LEU A 267 6.52 -13.14 -0.30
C LEU A 267 6.49 -12.98 1.21
N ASP A 268 5.30 -12.95 1.83
CA ASP A 268 5.17 -12.86 3.28
C ASP A 268 5.52 -14.19 3.97
N GLU A 269 5.14 -15.34 3.40
CA GLU A 269 5.52 -16.66 3.90
C GLU A 269 7.05 -16.86 3.89
N ASP A 270 7.72 -16.47 2.80
CA ASP A 270 9.18 -16.52 2.68
C ASP A 270 9.88 -15.66 3.74
N LYS A 271 9.26 -14.55 4.17
CA LYS A 271 9.80 -13.68 5.23
C LYS A 271 9.65 -14.33 6.61
N GLU A 272 8.50 -14.91 6.90
CA GLU A 272 8.28 -15.57 8.19
C GLU A 272 9.25 -16.74 8.40
N GLN A 273 9.50 -17.54 7.36
CA GLN A 273 10.48 -18.62 7.43
C GLN A 273 11.91 -18.11 7.70
N LYS A 274 12.31 -17.01 7.06
CA LYS A 274 13.63 -16.37 7.28
C LYS A 274 13.78 -15.72 8.66
N ARG A 275 12.68 -15.37 9.34
CA ARG A 275 12.72 -14.82 10.71
C ARG A 275 12.87 -15.92 11.77
N ILE A 276 12.51 -17.16 11.44
CA ILE A 276 12.55 -18.31 12.34
C ILE A 276 13.88 -19.08 12.24
N THR A 277 14.64 -18.88 11.16
CA THR A 277 15.92 -19.55 10.87
C THR A 277 17.13 -18.69 11.24
#